data_AF-A0A377HRE3-F1
#
_entry.id   AF-A0A377HRE3-F1
#
_cell.length_a   1.000
_cell.length_b   1.000
_cell.length_c   1.000
_cell.angle_alpha   90.00
_cell.angle_beta   90.00
_cell.angle_gamma   90.00
#
_symmetry.space_group_name_H-M   'P 1'
#
loop_
_entity.id
_entity.type
_entity.pdbx_description
1 polymer ?
#
loop_
_entity_poly.entity_id
_entity_poly.type
_entity_poly.pdbx_seq_one_letter_code
_entity_poly.pdbx_strand_id
1 'polypeptide(L)'
;MNIGAALAPDAALASVVSTILVIVGKQDISTGIAIAIPLAAAGQVLTYVVRALTVGFQHAADKSIQDGNLTRLDWIHRSALLLQAMRIAIPALIVALTAGTDVVQEMLNAIPAVVTNGLKIAGGIIAVVGYAMVINMMRAGHLMPFFYAGFVVAAFTDFNLVALGVLGAIMAALYIQLHPKYNQSKVVQVVANSNNDLDNRLD
;
A
#
# COMPACT_ATOMS: atom_id res chain seq x y z
N MET A 1 1.03 -2.59 -0.17
CA MET A 1 1.97 -1.64 0.45
C MET A 1 3.36 -2.25 0.39
N ASN A 2 4.37 -1.52 -0.08
CA ASN A 2 5.73 -2.07 -0.17
C ASN A 2 6.43 -1.92 1.19
N ILE A 3 7.02 -3.00 1.71
CA ILE A 3 7.75 -2.99 2.99
C ILE A 3 9.22 -3.30 2.68
N GLY A 4 10.05 -2.26 2.68
CA GLY A 4 11.45 -2.36 2.26
C GLY A 4 11.58 -2.90 0.82
N ALA A 5 12.34 -3.98 0.65
CA ALA A 5 12.49 -4.67 -0.64
C ALA A 5 11.31 -5.60 -1.00
N ALA A 6 10.40 -5.89 -0.05
CA ALA A 6 9.21 -6.67 -0.34
C ALA A 6 8.18 -5.80 -1.09
N LEU A 7 8.02 -6.08 -2.39
CA LEU A 7 6.98 -5.45 -3.18
C LEU A 7 5.66 -6.18 -2.96
N ALA A 8 4.59 -5.39 -2.80
CA ALA A 8 3.23 -5.92 -2.83
C ALA A 8 2.80 -6.28 -4.26
N PRO A 9 1.76 -7.11 -4.41
CA PRO A 9 1.07 -7.29 -5.68
C PRO A 9 0.69 -5.94 -6.29
N ASP A 10 0.84 -5.84 -7.61
CA ASP A 10 0.69 -4.58 -8.32
C ASP A 10 -0.78 -4.24 -8.57
N ALA A 11 -1.36 -3.51 -7.61
CA ALA A 11 -2.75 -3.09 -7.68
C ALA A 11 -3.04 -2.13 -8.83
N ALA A 12 -2.07 -1.32 -9.27
CA ALA A 12 -2.30 -0.26 -10.26
C ALA A 12 -2.53 -0.85 -11.66
N LEU A 13 -1.69 -1.79 -12.09
CA LEU A 13 -1.89 -2.48 -13.37
C LEU A 13 -3.16 -3.35 -13.31
N ALA A 14 -3.34 -4.09 -12.22
CA ALA A 14 -4.51 -4.95 -12.04
C ALA A 14 -5.83 -4.17 -12.11
N SER A 15 -5.92 -3.01 -11.44
CA SER A 15 -7.15 -2.22 -11.42
C SER A 15 -7.47 -1.63 -12.79
N VAL A 16 -6.48 -1.10 -13.50
CA VAL A 16 -6.69 -0.47 -14.81
C VAL A 16 -7.12 -1.51 -15.84
N VAL A 17 -6.37 -2.62 -15.92
CA VAL A 17 -6.66 -3.68 -16.90
C VAL A 17 -7.99 -4.38 -16.61
N SER A 18 -8.27 -4.68 -15.34
CA SER A 18 -9.57 -5.27 -14.94
C SER A 18 -10.75 -4.36 -15.29
N THR A 19 -10.61 -3.04 -15.05
CA THR A 19 -11.66 -2.06 -15.38
C THR A 19 -11.89 -1.98 -16.89
N ILE A 20 -10.83 -2.02 -17.70
CA ILE A 20 -10.94 -2.04 -19.16
C ILE A 20 -11.73 -3.27 -19.63
N LEU A 21 -11.43 -4.46 -19.08
CA LEU A 21 -12.12 -5.70 -19.47
C LEU A 21 -13.61 -5.69 -19.07
N VAL A 22 -13.96 -5.10 -17.92
CA VAL A 22 -15.36 -4.99 -17.49
C VAL A 22 -16.12 -3.98 -18.36
N ILE A 23 -15.56 -2.79 -18.61
CA ILE A 23 -16.26 -1.72 -19.34
C ILE A 23 -16.31 -2.00 -20.85
N VAL A 24 -15.15 -2.31 -21.46
CA VAL A 24 -15.03 -2.50 -22.91
C VAL A 24 -15.42 -3.92 -23.30
N GLY A 25 -14.93 -4.92 -22.56
CA GLY A 25 -15.24 -6.34 -22.79
C GLY A 25 -16.62 -6.78 -22.29
N LYS A 26 -17.40 -5.86 -21.71
CA LYS A 26 -18.78 -6.06 -21.20
C LYS A 26 -18.92 -7.25 -20.25
N GLN A 27 -17.87 -7.55 -19.49
CA GLN A 27 -17.85 -8.63 -18.52
C GLN A 27 -18.52 -8.21 -17.22
N ASP A 28 -18.95 -9.19 -16.43
CA ASP A 28 -19.45 -8.96 -15.09
C ASP A 28 -18.33 -8.53 -14.12
N ILE A 29 -18.72 -7.79 -13.07
CA ILE A 29 -17.78 -7.25 -12.07
C ILE A 29 -17.04 -8.37 -11.36
N SER A 30 -17.68 -9.52 -11.10
CA SER A 30 -17.06 -10.67 -10.44
C SER A 30 -15.92 -11.27 -11.26
N THR A 31 -16.12 -11.44 -12.57
CA THR A 31 -15.09 -11.88 -13.50
C THR A 31 -13.93 -10.87 -13.56
N GLY A 32 -14.23 -9.57 -13.54
CA GLY A 32 -13.20 -8.53 -13.44
C GLY A 32 -12.33 -8.65 -12.18
N ILE A 33 -12.95 -8.79 -10.99
CA ILE A 33 -12.26 -8.92 -9.70
C ILE A 33 -11.34 -10.15 -9.70
N ALA A 34 -11.79 -11.22 -10.33
CA ALA A 34 -11.05 -12.45 -10.39
C ALA A 34 -9.77 -12.37 -11.21
N ILE A 35 -9.89 -11.80 -12.41
CA ILE A 35 -8.80 -11.64 -13.35
C ILE A 35 -7.79 -10.63 -12.77
N ALA A 36 -8.22 -9.72 -11.90
CA ALA A 36 -7.34 -8.76 -11.25
C ALA A 36 -6.24 -9.41 -10.39
N ILE A 37 -6.48 -10.57 -9.77
CA ILE A 37 -5.48 -11.24 -8.89
C ILE A 37 -4.27 -11.77 -9.68
N PRO A 38 -4.43 -12.63 -10.71
CA PRO A 38 -3.31 -13.09 -11.50
C PRO A 38 -2.64 -11.92 -12.24
N LEU A 39 -3.40 -10.91 -12.66
CA LEU A 39 -2.84 -9.69 -13.24
C LEU A 39 -1.99 -8.89 -12.23
N ALA A 40 -2.39 -8.81 -10.96
CA ALA A 40 -1.60 -8.14 -9.92
C ALA A 40 -0.27 -8.85 -9.68
N ALA A 41 -0.27 -10.19 -9.72
CA ALA A 41 0.95 -10.99 -9.63
C ALA A 41 1.85 -10.79 -10.86
N ALA A 42 1.28 -10.81 -12.07
CA ALA A 42 2.02 -10.55 -13.31
C ALA A 42 2.61 -9.12 -13.34
N GLY A 43 1.83 -8.12 -12.95
CA GLY A 43 2.27 -6.73 -12.81
C GLY A 43 3.38 -6.57 -11.76
N GLN A 44 3.35 -7.35 -10.69
CA GLN A 44 4.42 -7.39 -9.70
C GLN A 44 5.73 -7.91 -10.30
N VAL A 45 5.69 -9.01 -11.08
CA VAL A 45 6.87 -9.52 -11.80
C VAL A 45 7.43 -8.48 -12.77
N LEU A 46 6.56 -7.85 -13.55
CA LEU A 46 6.96 -6.76 -14.45
C LEU A 46 7.59 -5.59 -13.69
N THR A 47 7.11 -5.29 -12.49
CA THR A 47 7.69 -4.26 -11.62
C THR A 47 9.11 -4.61 -11.19
N TYR A 48 9.37 -5.88 -10.86
CA TYR A 48 10.74 -6.32 -10.54
C TYR A 48 11.69 -6.11 -11.71
N VAL A 49 11.27 -6.49 -12.92
CA VAL A 49 12.09 -6.31 -14.13
C VAL A 49 12.38 -4.83 -14.38
N VAL A 50 11.36 -3.98 -14.36
CA VAL A 50 11.55 -2.54 -14.59
C VAL A 50 12.45 -1.91 -13.52
N ARG A 51 12.29 -2.31 -12.25
CA ARG A 51 13.18 -1.83 -11.17
C ARG A 51 14.62 -2.30 -11.34
N ALA A 52 14.85 -3.50 -11.85
CA ALA A 52 16.19 -3.96 -12.19
C ALA A 52 16.80 -3.10 -13.31
N LEU A 53 16.02 -2.72 -14.32
CA LEU A 53 16.47 -1.80 -15.38
C LEU A 53 16.78 -0.39 -14.85
N THR A 54 16.06 0.07 -13.83
CA THR A 54 16.31 1.39 -13.21
C THR A 54 17.71 1.50 -12.58
N VAL A 55 18.37 0.38 -12.27
CA VAL A 55 19.78 0.37 -11.79
C VAL A 55 20.72 1.05 -12.80
N GLY A 56 20.44 0.95 -14.12
CA GLY A 56 21.22 1.65 -15.14
C GLY A 56 21.12 3.18 -15.04
N PHE A 57 19.95 3.71 -14.64
CA PHE A 57 19.77 5.13 -14.39
C PHE A 57 20.54 5.60 -13.15
N GLN A 58 20.70 4.72 -12.16
CA GLN A 58 21.49 5.03 -10.96
C GLN A 58 22.97 5.23 -11.30
N HIS A 59 23.56 4.36 -12.13
CA HIS A 59 24.94 4.54 -12.59
C HIS A 59 25.13 5.83 -13.40
N ALA A 60 24.13 6.22 -14.20
CA ALA A 60 24.14 7.49 -14.93
C ALA A 60 24.01 8.71 -14.01
N ALA A 61 23.26 8.58 -12.91
CA ALA A 61 23.13 9.59 -11.87
C ALA A 61 24.48 9.80 -11.15
N ASP A 62 25.17 8.72 -10.76
CA ASP A 62 26.48 8.80 -10.10
C ASP A 62 27.51 9.53 -10.95
N LYS A 63 27.53 9.28 -12.27
CA LYS A 63 28.40 10.00 -13.21
C LYS A 63 28.04 11.50 -13.30
N SER A 64 26.76 11.82 -13.27
CA SER A 64 26.28 13.21 -13.35
C SER A 64 26.62 14.02 -12.09
N ILE A 65 26.73 13.35 -10.93
CA ILE A 65 27.15 13.96 -9.66
C ILE A 65 28.66 14.28 -9.70
N GLN A 66 29.48 13.40 -10.27
CA GLN A 66 30.92 13.65 -10.45
C GLN A 66 31.19 14.87 -11.33
N ASP A 67 30.36 15.08 -12.35
CA ASP A 67 30.42 16.24 -13.25
C ASP A 67 29.82 17.52 -12.63
N GLY A 68 29.23 17.45 -11.43
CA GLY A 68 28.61 18.60 -10.74
C GLY A 68 27.34 19.16 -11.39
N ASN A 69 26.75 18.46 -12.36
CA ASN A 69 25.62 18.97 -13.14
C ASN A 69 24.26 18.49 -12.58
N LEU A 70 23.67 19.29 -11.69
CA LEU A 70 22.39 19.00 -11.04
C LEU A 70 21.21 18.95 -12.02
N THR A 71 21.22 19.76 -13.08
CA THR A 71 20.16 19.74 -14.10
C THR A 71 20.10 18.39 -14.80
N ARG A 72 21.25 17.78 -15.06
CA ARG A 72 21.33 16.44 -15.68
C ARG A 72 20.79 15.38 -14.74
N LEU A 73 21.08 15.48 -13.44
CA LEU A 73 20.54 14.58 -12.42
C LEU A 73 19.00 14.64 -12.37
N ASP A 74 18.40 15.83 -12.42
CA ASP A 74 16.95 16.01 -12.42
C ASP A 74 16.27 15.40 -13.66
N TRP A 75 16.92 15.46 -14.81
CA TRP A 75 16.44 14.80 -16.04
C TRP A 75 16.56 13.28 -15.95
N ILE A 76 17.64 12.74 -15.38
CA ILE A 76 17.79 11.30 -15.14
C ILE A 76 16.72 10.79 -14.17
N HIS A 77 16.45 11.51 -13.09
CA HIS A 77 15.40 11.15 -12.15
C HIS A 77 14.00 11.15 -12.79
N ARG A 78 13.67 12.19 -13.57
CA ARG A 78 12.39 12.27 -14.30
C ARG A 78 12.23 11.18 -15.36
N SER A 79 13.30 10.85 -16.08
CA SER A 79 13.27 9.77 -17.08
C SER A 79 13.10 8.38 -16.44
N ALA A 80 13.70 8.15 -15.26
CA ALA A 80 13.46 6.93 -14.49
C ALA A 80 11.99 6.83 -14.03
N LEU A 81 11.38 7.94 -13.60
CA LEU A 81 9.95 8.00 -13.27
C LEU A 81 9.07 7.66 -14.49
N LEU A 82 9.42 8.21 -15.66
CA LEU A 82 8.71 7.93 -16.93
C LEU A 82 8.73 6.44 -17.28
N LEU A 83 9.87 5.77 -17.12
CA LEU A 83 9.98 4.32 -17.33
C LEU A 83 9.00 3.56 -16.42
N GLN A 84 8.85 3.99 -15.17
CA GLN A 84 7.94 3.37 -14.22
C GLN A 84 6.46 3.63 -14.56
N ALA A 85 6.12 4.80 -15.12
CA ALA A 85 4.80 5.07 -15.66
C ALA A 85 4.49 4.21 -16.90
N MET A 86 5.46 4.06 -17.81
CA MET A 86 5.33 3.22 -19.00
C MET A 86 5.07 1.75 -18.68
N ARG A 87 5.57 1.25 -17.54
CA ARG A 87 5.28 -0.11 -17.06
C ARG A 87 3.78 -0.41 -16.98
N ILE A 88 2.98 0.57 -16.57
CA ILE A 88 1.53 0.41 -16.41
C ILE A 88 0.81 0.83 -17.69
N ALA A 89 1.26 1.92 -18.32
CA ALA A 89 0.63 2.48 -19.50
C ALA A 89 0.71 1.55 -20.73
N ILE A 90 1.86 0.92 -21.00
CA ILE A 90 2.04 0.06 -22.18
C ILE A 90 1.12 -1.17 -22.11
N PRO A 91 1.12 -1.98 -21.03
CA PRO A 91 0.21 -3.12 -20.93
C PRO A 91 -1.27 -2.71 -20.92
N ALA A 92 -1.61 -1.61 -20.24
CA ALA A 92 -2.98 -1.10 -20.22
C ALA A 92 -3.45 -0.69 -21.63
N LEU A 93 -2.60 -0.03 -22.42
CA LEU A 93 -2.89 0.34 -23.80
C LEU A 93 -3.09 -0.90 -24.68
N ILE A 94 -2.22 -1.90 -24.56
CA ILE A 94 -2.34 -3.15 -25.33
C ILE A 94 -3.68 -3.82 -25.03
N VAL A 95 -4.06 -3.94 -23.75
CA VAL A 95 -5.35 -4.53 -23.39
C VAL A 95 -6.52 -3.65 -23.85
N ALA A 96 -6.42 -2.33 -23.77
CA ALA A 96 -7.47 -1.44 -24.27
C ALA A 96 -7.73 -1.63 -25.78
N LEU A 97 -6.68 -1.86 -26.57
CA LEU A 97 -6.78 -2.07 -28.01
C LEU A 97 -7.29 -3.48 -28.38
N THR A 98 -7.01 -4.50 -27.55
CA THR A 98 -7.40 -5.90 -27.84
C THR A 98 -8.70 -6.32 -27.18
N ALA A 99 -9.12 -5.69 -26.08
CA ALA A 99 -10.29 -6.08 -25.30
C ALA A 99 -11.62 -5.97 -26.08
N GLY A 100 -11.67 -5.16 -27.13
CA GLY A 100 -12.84 -5.04 -28.02
C GLY A 100 -12.85 -6.03 -29.18
N THR A 101 -11.85 -6.89 -29.33
CA THR A 101 -11.80 -7.87 -30.42
C THR A 101 -12.64 -9.10 -30.10
N ASP A 102 -13.31 -9.64 -31.12
CA ASP A 102 -14.20 -10.81 -30.99
C ASP A 102 -13.48 -12.01 -30.35
N VAL A 103 -12.19 -12.18 -30.61
CA VAL A 103 -11.36 -13.26 -30.06
C VAL A 103 -11.26 -13.19 -28.53
N VAL A 104 -11.08 -11.99 -27.96
CA VAL A 104 -11.01 -11.82 -26.51
C VAL A 104 -12.39 -12.02 -25.90
N GLN A 105 -13.44 -11.55 -26.56
CA GLN A 105 -14.81 -11.69 -26.07
C GLN A 105 -15.29 -13.16 -26.10
N GLU A 106 -14.98 -13.93 -27.14
CA GLU A 106 -15.25 -15.36 -27.22
C GLU A 106 -14.48 -16.15 -26.15
N MET A 107 -13.20 -15.83 -25.95
CA MET A 107 -12.38 -16.48 -24.92
C MET A 107 -12.92 -16.21 -23.50
N LEU A 108 -13.42 -15.00 -23.24
CA LEU A 108 -14.04 -14.66 -21.96
C LEU A 108 -15.41 -15.33 -21.79
N ASN A 109 -16.22 -15.39 -22.85
CA ASN A 109 -17.52 -16.06 -22.85
C ASN A 109 -17.41 -17.60 -22.76
N ALA A 110 -16.25 -18.16 -23.11
CA ALA A 110 -15.96 -19.58 -22.93
C ALA A 110 -15.78 -19.97 -21.45
N ILE A 111 -15.67 -19.01 -20.53
CA ILE A 111 -15.59 -19.29 -19.09
C ILE A 111 -16.96 -19.81 -18.60
N PRO A 112 -17.06 -21.05 -18.10
CA PRO A 112 -18.34 -21.62 -17.67
C PRO A 112 -18.94 -20.86 -16.47
N ALA A 113 -20.26 -20.80 -16.41
CA ALA A 113 -21.00 -20.14 -15.32
C ALA A 113 -20.67 -20.69 -13.92
N VAL A 114 -20.26 -21.95 -13.81
CA VAL A 114 -19.83 -22.56 -12.54
C VAL A 114 -18.56 -21.90 -12.00
N VAL A 115 -17.64 -21.52 -12.91
CA VAL A 115 -16.38 -20.86 -12.55
C VAL A 115 -16.64 -19.42 -12.12
N THR A 116 -17.40 -18.65 -12.90
CA THR A 116 -17.73 -17.26 -12.55
C THR A 116 -18.50 -17.14 -11.23
N ASN A 117 -19.43 -18.06 -10.96
CA ASN A 117 -20.15 -18.10 -9.69
C ASN A 117 -19.25 -18.45 -8.50
N GLY A 118 -18.39 -19.48 -8.62
CA GLY A 118 -17.43 -19.82 -7.55
C GLY A 118 -16.48 -18.67 -7.24
N LEU A 119 -16.11 -17.95 -8.29
CA LEU A 119 -15.20 -16.82 -8.23
C LEU A 119 -15.83 -15.55 -7.65
N LYS A 120 -17.13 -15.34 -7.86
CA LYS A 120 -17.92 -14.31 -7.16
C LYS A 120 -17.93 -14.54 -5.65
N ILE A 121 -18.11 -15.79 -5.21
CA ILE A 121 -18.08 -16.15 -3.78
C ILE A 121 -16.67 -15.96 -3.22
N ALA A 122 -15.64 -16.44 -3.93
CA ALA A 122 -14.25 -16.29 -3.54
C ALA A 122 -13.84 -14.80 -3.42
N GLY A 123 -14.31 -13.95 -4.33
CA GLY A 123 -14.05 -12.51 -4.33
C GLY A 123 -14.46 -11.82 -3.03
N GLY A 124 -15.56 -12.25 -2.40
CA GLY A 124 -15.99 -11.74 -1.09
C GLY A 124 -15.03 -12.10 0.05
N ILE A 125 -14.40 -13.28 -0.01
CA ILE A 125 -13.47 -13.78 1.02
C ILE A 125 -12.07 -13.18 0.84
N ILE A 126 -11.66 -12.87 -0.39
CA ILE A 126 -10.34 -12.28 -0.69
C ILE A 126 -10.13 -10.96 0.04
N ALA A 127 -11.18 -10.16 0.26
CA ALA A 127 -11.12 -8.93 1.05
C ALA A 127 -10.59 -9.17 2.48
N VAL A 128 -10.92 -10.33 3.08
CA VAL A 128 -10.47 -10.71 4.43
C VAL A 128 -8.95 -10.83 4.51
N VAL A 129 -8.31 -11.32 3.44
CA VAL A 129 -6.83 -11.39 3.37
C VAL A 129 -6.21 -10.00 3.43
N GLY A 130 -6.83 -9.02 2.77
CA GLY A 130 -6.42 -7.61 2.82
C GLY A 130 -6.50 -7.04 4.24
N TYR A 131 -7.62 -7.26 4.93
CA TYR A 131 -7.77 -6.84 6.33
C TYR A 131 -6.75 -7.52 7.24
N ALA A 132 -6.53 -8.83 7.08
CA ALA A 132 -5.54 -9.59 7.86
C ALA A 132 -4.11 -9.04 7.68
N MET A 133 -3.74 -8.64 6.47
CA MET A 133 -2.41 -8.06 6.19
C MET A 133 -2.20 -6.74 6.94
N VAL A 134 -3.22 -5.87 6.97
CA VAL A 134 -3.16 -4.59 7.71
C VAL A 134 -3.10 -4.84 9.22
N ILE A 135 -3.96 -5.72 9.73
CA ILE A 135 -4.00 -6.07 11.16
C ILE A 135 -2.66 -6.66 11.59
N ASN A 136 -2.07 -7.55 10.80
CA ASN A 136 -0.78 -8.16 11.13
C ASN A 136 0.35 -7.13 11.24
N MET A 137 0.31 -6.06 10.44
CA MET A 137 1.28 -4.97 10.51
C MET A 137 1.08 -4.06 11.74
N MET A 138 -0.16 -3.89 12.20
CA MET A 138 -0.50 -3.05 13.36
C MET A 138 -0.59 -3.82 14.69
N ARG A 139 -0.46 -5.15 14.65
CA ARG A 139 -0.73 -6.02 15.80
C ARG A 139 0.25 -5.77 16.93
N ALA A 140 -0.26 -5.21 18.03
CA ALA A 140 0.39 -5.22 19.33
C ALA A 140 -0.47 -6.00 20.32
N GLY A 141 0.13 -6.92 21.08
CA GLY A 141 -0.60 -7.80 21.99
C GLY A 141 -1.50 -7.04 22.98
N HIS A 142 -1.05 -5.87 23.45
CA HIS A 142 -1.81 -5.02 24.39
C HIS A 142 -2.92 -4.18 23.72
N LEU A 143 -2.94 -4.06 22.39
CA LEU A 143 -3.97 -3.31 21.65
C LEU A 143 -5.06 -4.20 21.06
N MET A 144 -4.90 -5.53 21.11
CA MET A 144 -5.92 -6.49 20.66
C MET A 144 -7.32 -6.29 21.28
N PRO A 145 -7.47 -5.87 22.56
CA PRO A 145 -8.80 -5.59 23.11
C PRO A 145 -9.58 -4.53 22.32
N PHE A 146 -8.92 -3.51 21.76
CA PHE A 146 -9.56 -2.48 20.94
C PHE A 146 -10.07 -3.05 19.61
N PHE A 147 -9.35 -4.00 19.03
CA PHE A 147 -9.76 -4.68 17.80
C PHE A 147 -11.05 -5.49 18.04
N TYR A 148 -11.11 -6.29 19.10
CA TYR A 148 -12.31 -7.07 19.42
C TYR A 148 -13.49 -6.18 19.83
N ALA A 149 -13.24 -5.09 20.57
CA ALA A 149 -14.28 -4.12 20.91
C ALA A 149 -14.88 -3.47 19.65
N GLY A 150 -14.04 -3.03 18.72
CA GLY A 150 -14.49 -2.49 17.43
C GLY A 150 -15.27 -3.51 16.60
N PHE A 151 -14.88 -4.78 16.61
CA PHE A 151 -15.60 -5.87 15.94
C PHE A 151 -17.02 -6.06 16.51
N VAL A 152 -17.17 -6.10 17.83
CA VAL A 152 -18.49 -6.23 18.48
C VAL A 152 -19.36 -5.00 18.17
N VAL A 153 -18.81 -3.79 18.27
CA VAL A 153 -19.55 -2.57 17.94
C VAL A 153 -20.03 -2.62 16.49
N ALA A 154 -19.17 -2.96 15.54
CA ALA A 154 -19.54 -3.05 14.12
C ALA A 154 -20.56 -4.16 13.82
N ALA A 155 -20.60 -5.24 14.60
CA ALA A 155 -21.54 -6.34 14.41
C ALA A 155 -22.97 -6.03 14.86
N PHE A 156 -23.13 -5.11 15.84
CA PHE A 156 -24.42 -4.79 16.46
C PHE A 156 -24.89 -3.35 16.20
N THR A 157 -24.12 -2.55 15.44
CA THR A 157 -24.48 -1.16 15.13
C THR A 157 -24.34 -0.88 13.64
N ASP A 158 -25.26 -0.08 13.10
CA ASP A 158 -25.25 0.37 11.70
C ASP A 158 -24.46 1.69 11.53
N PHE A 159 -23.32 1.82 12.22
CA PHE A 159 -22.47 3.00 12.06
C PHE A 159 -21.73 2.99 10.73
N ASN A 160 -21.65 4.16 10.09
CA ASN A 160 -20.82 4.32 8.91
C ASN A 160 -19.31 4.24 9.25
N LEU A 161 -18.48 3.99 8.24
CA LEU A 161 -17.02 3.86 8.43
C LEU A 161 -16.37 5.12 9.00
N VAL A 162 -16.95 6.30 8.73
CA VAL A 162 -16.45 7.58 9.25
C VAL A 162 -16.68 7.66 10.76
N ALA A 163 -17.86 7.30 11.24
CA ALA A 163 -18.23 7.29 12.65
C ALA A 163 -17.37 6.29 13.43
N LEU A 164 -17.16 5.08 12.90
CA LEU A 164 -16.24 4.10 13.51
C LEU A 164 -14.79 4.62 13.54
N GLY A 165 -14.35 5.33 12.50
CA GLY A 165 -13.03 5.97 12.45
C GLY A 165 -12.86 7.06 13.50
N VAL A 166 -13.86 7.94 13.67
CA VAL A 166 -13.85 9.00 14.69
C VAL A 166 -13.87 8.39 16.10
N LEU A 167 -14.72 7.39 16.35
CA LEU A 167 -14.74 6.67 17.63
C LEU A 167 -13.37 6.04 17.93
N GLY A 168 -12.74 5.41 16.94
CA GLY A 168 -11.39 4.87 17.06
C GLY A 168 -10.34 5.93 17.41
N ALA A 169 -10.40 7.10 16.77
CA ALA A 169 -9.48 8.21 17.05
C ALA A 169 -9.66 8.77 18.47
N ILE A 170 -10.90 8.92 18.94
CA ILE A 170 -11.19 9.36 20.32
C ILE A 170 -10.66 8.34 21.33
N MET A 171 -10.93 7.04 21.12
CA MET A 171 -10.42 5.98 21.99
C MET A 171 -8.89 5.94 22.02
N ALA A 172 -8.23 6.18 20.88
CA ALA A 172 -6.76 6.27 20.81
C ALA A 172 -6.23 7.48 21.60
N ALA A 173 -6.85 8.65 21.47
CA ALA A 173 -6.46 9.85 22.21
C ALA A 173 -6.61 9.66 23.72
N LEU A 174 -7.73 9.09 24.16
CA LEU A 174 -7.97 8.78 25.58
C LEU A 174 -6.97 7.76 26.11
N TYR A 175 -6.69 6.70 25.35
CA TYR A 175 -5.70 5.69 25.73
C TYR A 175 -4.32 6.32 25.94
N ILE A 176 -3.86 7.19 25.04
CA ILE A 176 -2.56 7.86 25.17
C ILE A 176 -2.52 8.78 26.39
N GLN A 177 -3.59 9.53 26.67
CA GLN A 177 -3.66 10.45 27.81
C GLN A 177 -3.69 9.71 29.17
N LEU A 178 -4.38 8.58 29.24
CA LEU A 178 -4.52 7.80 30.47
C LEU A 178 -3.33 6.87 30.72
N HIS A 179 -2.55 6.52 29.69
CA HIS A 179 -1.48 5.54 29.83
C HIS A 179 -0.27 6.15 30.57
N PRO A 180 0.12 5.60 31.74
CA PRO A 180 1.15 6.20 32.61
C PRO A 180 2.52 6.34 31.93
N LYS A 181 2.83 5.49 30.94
CA LYS A 181 4.04 5.59 30.10
C LYS A 181 4.27 6.98 29.49
N TYR A 182 3.23 7.76 29.21
CA TYR A 182 3.34 9.10 28.64
C TYR A 182 3.12 10.22 29.67
N ASN A 183 2.71 9.88 30.90
CA ASN A 183 2.35 10.83 31.95
C ASN A 183 3.40 10.91 33.08
N GLN A 184 4.47 10.12 33.04
CA GLN A 184 5.50 10.08 34.10
C GLN A 184 6.70 11.05 33.92
N SER A 185 6.79 11.83 32.85
CA SER A 185 7.93 12.74 32.61
C SER A 185 7.80 14.14 33.21
N LYS A 186 6.83 14.38 34.11
CA LYS A 186 6.67 15.64 34.84
C LYS A 186 7.03 15.56 36.33
N VAL A 187 7.85 14.59 36.74
CA VAL A 187 8.61 14.74 37.99
C VAL A 187 9.91 15.42 37.63
N VAL A 188 9.92 16.75 37.71
CA VAL A 188 11.16 17.55 37.72
C VAL A 188 11.99 17.01 38.88
N GLN A 189 13.02 16.19 38.58
CA GLN A 189 14.09 15.98 39.54
C GLN A 189 14.76 17.35 39.70
N VAL A 190 14.41 18.04 40.79
CA VAL A 190 15.18 19.17 41.28
C VAL A 190 16.54 18.59 41.64
N VAL A 191 17.50 18.71 40.73
CA VAL A 191 18.91 18.43 41.03
C VAL A 191 19.28 19.39 42.15
N ALA A 192 19.46 18.86 43.36
CA ALA A 192 20.05 19.61 44.45
C ALA A 192 21.44 20.06 43.98
N ASN A 193 21.67 21.38 43.91
CA ASN A 193 22.96 21.98 43.60
C ASN A 193 24.02 21.42 44.55
N SER A 194 24.79 20.45 44.09
CA SER A 194 26.02 20.03 44.74
C SER A 194 27.11 20.97 44.25
N ASN A 195 27.41 21.97 45.08
CA ASN A 195 28.67 22.70 45.22
C ASN A 195 29.53 22.81 43.94
N ASN A 196 29.40 23.96 43.27
CA ASN A 196 30.23 24.37 42.15
C ASN A 196 31.62 24.79 42.68
N ASP A 197 32.51 23.82 42.92
CA ASP A 197 33.87 24.04 43.45
C ASP A 197 34.94 23.92 42.35
N LEU A 198 34.65 24.46 41.16
CA LEU A 198 35.59 24.45 40.02
C LEU A 198 36.18 25.82 39.70
N ASP A 199 35.84 26.87 40.47
CA ASP A 199 36.22 28.26 40.17
C ASP A 199 37.45 28.78 40.95
N ASN A 200 38.17 27.93 41.69
CA ASN A 200 39.20 28.39 42.64
C ASN A 200 40.64 27.94 42.31
N ARG A 201 41.04 27.95 41.03
CA ARG A 201 42.41 27.57 40.60
C ARG A 201 43.20 28.66 39.86
N LEU A 202 42.80 29.93 39.96
CA LEU A 202 43.51 31.03 39.28
C LEU A 202 43.83 32.26 40.16
N ASP A 203 43.87 32.11 41.47
CA ASP A 203 44.49 33.08 42.40
C ASP A 203 45.71 32.47 43.11
#